data_AF-A0A6N2EMN2-F1
#
_entry.id   AF-A0A6N2EMN2-F1
#
_cell.length_a   1.000
_cell.length_b   1.000
_cell.length_c   1.000
_cell.angle_alpha   90.00
_cell.angle_beta   90.00
_cell.angle_gamma   90.00
#
_symmetry.space_group_name_H-M   'P 1'
#
loop_
_entity.id
_entity.type
_entity.pdbx_description
1 polymer ?
#
loop_
_entity_poly.entity_id
_entity_poly.type
_entity_poly.pdbx_seq_one_letter_code
_entity_poly.pdbx_strand_id
1 'polypeptide(L)' 'MNKIAAPLRRALIYGLISYGGLVLINNSELNLPNMWLAYLPMFIGVYVLTQWLDRKFGN' A
#
# COMPACT_ATOMS: atom_id res chain seq x y z
N MET A 1 18.56 7.65 16.52
CA MET A 1 17.38 7.10 15.81
C MET A 1 17.70 5.70 15.33
N ASN A 2 16.86 4.73 15.65
CA ASN A 2 17.05 3.32 15.28
C ASN A 2 17.02 3.21 13.74
N LYS A 3 18.18 2.94 13.10
CA LYS A 3 18.33 2.92 11.63
C LYS A 3 17.35 1.96 10.91
N ILE A 4 16.77 1.02 11.66
CA ILE A 4 15.86 -0.02 11.18
C ILE A 4 14.39 0.44 11.16
N ALA A 5 14.03 1.47 11.94
CA ALA A 5 12.63 1.86 12.12
C ALA A 5 11.96 2.35 10.83
N ALA A 6 12.67 3.11 10.00
CA ALA A 6 12.13 3.62 8.73
C ALA A 6 11.95 2.52 7.66
N PRO A 7 12.96 1.67 7.37
CA PRO A 7 12.78 0.52 6.49
C PRO A 7 11.66 -0.43 6.94
N LEU A 8 11.58 -0.71 8.25
CA LEU A 8 10.54 -1.59 8.80
C LEU A 8 9.14 -1.00 8.63
N ARG A 9 8.96 0.30 8.91
CA ARG A 9 7.70 0.99 8.70
C ARG A 9 7.26 0.90 7.24
N ARG A 10 8.18 1.15 6.29
CA ARG A 10 7.89 1.01 4.87
C ARG A 10 7.45 -0.41 4.52
N ALA A 11 8.23 -1.42 4.94
CA ALA A 11 7.90 -2.82 4.68
C ALA A 11 6.50 -3.19 5.23
N LEU A 12 6.16 -2.73 6.43
CA LEU A 12 4.84 -2.95 7.03
C LEU A 12 3.72 -2.26 6.22
N ILE A 13 3.92 -1.01 5.79
CA ILE A 13 2.93 -0.29 4.97
C ILE A 13 2.72 -1.02 3.63
N TYR A 14 3.81 -1.37 2.93
CA TYR A 14 3.72 -2.11 1.68
C TYR A 14 3.00 -3.44 1.86
N GLY A 15 3.38 -4.22 2.87
CA GLY A 15 2.77 -5.52 3.15
C GLY A 15 1.29 -5.42 3.49
N LEU A 16 0.94 -4.63 4.51
CA LEU A 16 -0.44 -4.55 5.02
C LEU A 16 -1.40 -3.93 4.02
N ILE A 17 -1.02 -2.82 3.37
CA ILE A 17 -1.91 -2.12 2.45
C ILE A 17 -2.07 -2.91 1.14
N SER A 18 -0.99 -3.52 0.62
CA SER A 18 -1.11 -4.34 -0.59
C SER A 18 -1.91 -5.61 -0.32
N TYR A 19 -1.68 -6.28 0.82
CA TYR A 19 -2.45 -7.46 1.19
C TYR A 19 -3.94 -7.12 1.41
N GLY A 20 -4.24 -6.03 2.13
CA GLY A 20 -5.61 -5.54 2.30
C GLY A 20 -6.29 -5.22 0.96
N GLY A 21 -5.57 -4.55 0.06
CA GLY A 21 -6.05 -4.28 -1.30
C GLY A 21 -6.36 -5.57 -2.08
N LEU A 22 -5.47 -6.57 -2.01
CA LEU A 22 -5.70 -7.88 -2.62
C LEU A 22 -6.93 -8.59 -2.04
N VAL A 23 -7.12 -8.56 -0.71
CA VAL A 23 -8.31 -9.14 -0.07
C VAL A 23 -9.58 -8.45 -0.59
N LEU A 24 -9.60 -7.13 -0.64
CA LEU A 24 -10.76 -6.38 -1.15
C LEU A 24 -11.04 -6.69 -2.62
N ILE A 25 -10.01 -6.67 -3.47
CA ILE A 25 -10.14 -6.95 -4.91
C ILE A 25 -10.64 -8.38 -5.13
N ASN A 26 -10.05 -9.36 -4.45
CA ASN A 26 -10.41 -10.77 -4.64
C ASN A 26 -11.79 -11.14 -4.10
N ASN A 27 -12.34 -10.36 -3.15
CA ASN A 27 -13.65 -10.63 -2.54
C ASN A 27 -14.75 -9.67 -3.02
N SER A 28 -14.46 -8.76 -3.96
CA SER A 28 -15.43 -7.77 -4.43
C SER A 28 -16.20 -8.20 -5.68
N GLU A 29 -15.97 -9.42 -6.17
CA GLU A 29 -16.59 -9.97 -7.38
C GLU A 29 -16.48 -9.02 -8.60
N LEU A 30 -15.42 -8.20 -8.61
CA LEU A 30 -15.21 -7.17 -9.63
C LEU A 30 -15.05 -7.80 -11.01
N ASN A 31 -16.05 -7.61 -11.86
CA ASN A 31 -15.98 -7.97 -13.27
C ASN A 31 -15.36 -6.81 -14.07
N LEU A 32 -14.05 -6.68 -13.97
CA LEU A 32 -13.29 -5.64 -14.67
C LEU A 32 -12.77 -6.16 -16.02
N PRO A 33 -12.81 -5.34 -17.08
CA PRO A 33 -12.21 -5.71 -18.38
C PRO A 33 -10.68 -5.87 -18.29
N ASN A 34 -10.06 -5.27 -17.29
CA ASN A 34 -8.65 -5.49 -16.96
C ASN A 34 -8.36 -5.22 -15.48
N MET A 35 -7.65 -6.14 -14.84
CA MET A 35 -7.24 -6.05 -13.43
C MET A 35 -6.35 -4.85 -13.11
N TRP A 36 -5.63 -4.26 -14.08
CA TRP A 36 -4.84 -3.04 -13.81
C TRP A 36 -5.71 -1.88 -13.31
N LEU A 37 -7.00 -1.86 -13.66
CA LEU A 37 -7.96 -0.86 -13.17
C LEU A 37 -8.14 -0.94 -11.65
N ALA A 38 -7.94 -2.10 -11.04
CA ALA A 38 -7.98 -2.27 -9.59
C ALA A 38 -6.57 -2.15 -8.97
N TYR A 39 -5.56 -2.77 -9.57
CA TYR A 39 -4.21 -2.77 -9.02
C TYR A 39 -3.51 -1.42 -9.11
N LEU A 40 -3.69 -0.65 -10.18
CA LEU A 40 -3.04 0.66 -10.33
C LEU A 40 -3.48 1.64 -9.23
N PRO A 41 -4.78 1.84 -8.95
CA PRO A 41 -5.22 2.63 -7.79
C PRO A 41 -4.69 2.09 -6.46
N MET A 42 -4.65 0.77 -6.28
CA MET A 42 -4.07 0.16 -5.08
C MET A 42 -2.61 0.59 -4.87
N PHE A 43 -1.78 0.48 -5.91
CA PHE A 43 -0.37 0.86 -5.84
C PHE A 43 -0.16 2.36 -5.66
N ILE A 44 -0.98 3.21 -6.31
CA ILE A 44 -0.97 4.66 -6.06
C ILE A 44 -1.30 4.96 -4.60
N GLY A 45 -2.31 4.28 -4.03
CA GLY A 45 -2.68 4.41 -2.62
C GLY A 45 -1.54 4.03 -1.68
N VAL A 46 -0.89 2.88 -1.92
CA VAL A 46 0.29 2.44 -1.16
C VAL A 46 1.39 3.50 -1.23
N TYR A 47 1.70 4.02 -2.42
CA TYR A 47 2.73 5.03 -2.61
C TYR A 47 2.42 6.32 -1.84
N VAL A 48 1.22 6.88 -2.04
CA VAL A 48 0.81 8.15 -1.39
C VAL A 48 0.80 8.00 0.13
N LEU A 49 0.27 6.90 0.66
CA LEU A 49 0.27 6.63 2.11
C LEU A 49 1.68 6.48 2.64
N THR A 50 2.55 5.76 1.92
CA THR A 50 3.95 5.59 2.33
C THR A 50 4.67 6.94 2.38
N GLN A 51 4.52 7.78 1.34
CA GLN A 51 5.12 9.12 1.30
C GLN A 51 4.57 10.03 2.40
N TRP A 52 3.26 9.99 2.65
CA TRP A 52 2.64 10.80 3.70
C TRP A 52 3.11 10.38 5.10
N LEU A 53 3.17 9.07 5.38
CA LEU A 53 3.65 8.54 6.66
C LEU A 53 5.14 8.84 6.86
N ASP A 54 5.95 8.75 5.81
CA ASP A 54 7.35 9.13 5.89
C ASP A 54 7.55 10.62 6.12
N ARG A 55 6.69 11.50 5.58
CA ARG A 55 6.76 12.94 5.89
C ARG A 55 6.25 13.28 7.29
N LYS A 56 5.30 12.50 7.82
CA LYS A 56 4.70 12.71 9.14
C LYS A 56 5.56 12.15 10.27
N PHE A 57 6.19 11.00 10.05
CA PHE A 57 6.95 10.24 11.05
C PHE A 57 8.43 10.08 10.71
N GLY A 58 8.87 10.59 9.57
CA GLY A 58 10.27 10.83 9.30
C GLY A 58 10.67 12.16 9.89
N ASN A 59 11.62 12.11 10.84
CA ASN A 59 12.56 13.22 11.02
C ASN A 59 13.45 13.27 9.79
#